data_AF-A0A954MVM9-F1
#
_entry.id   AF-A0A954MVM9-F1
#
_cell.length_a   1.000
_cell.length_b   1.000
_cell.length_c   1.000
_cell.angle_alpha   90.00
_cell.angle_beta   90.00
_cell.angle_gamma   90.00
#
_symmetry.space_group_name_H-M   'P 1'
#
loop_
_entity.id
_entity.type
_entity.pdbx_description
1 polymer ?
#
loop_
_entity_poly.entity_id
_entity_poly.type
_entity_poly.pdbx_seq_one_letter_code
_entity_poly.pdbx_strand_id
1 'polypeptide(L)'
;MVRARLSEHLENLKQRFPELLGECEIREFQGSDYACRIFVPKSVWVRVVEQLAQETDYDNFKSEVARHQGSKGRGYEHALHKVWEVMYRLQK
;
A
#
# COMPACT_ATOMS: atom_id res chain seq x y z
N MET A 1 1.01 11.28 -7.72
CA MET A 1 2.09 10.31 -7.45
C MET A 1 1.73 9.56 -6.19
N VAL A 2 1.73 8.23 -6.26
CA VAL A 2 1.54 7.34 -5.10
C VAL A 2 2.85 6.61 -4.87
N ARG A 3 3.23 6.42 -3.60
CA ARG A 3 4.53 5.87 -3.19
C ARG A 3 4.34 4.58 -2.40
N ALA A 4 5.19 3.59 -2.64
CA ALA A 4 5.23 2.35 -1.88
C ALA A 4 6.67 1.92 -1.58
N ARG A 5 6.82 1.07 -0.57
CA ARG A 5 8.11 0.43 -0.24
C ARG A 5 8.36 -0.81 -1.09
N LEU A 6 7.29 -1.51 -1.45
CA LEU A 6 7.29 -2.73 -2.24
C LEU A 6 6.58 -2.47 -3.57
N SER A 7 7.19 -2.87 -4.69
CA SER A 7 6.61 -2.72 -6.03
C SER A 7 5.30 -3.50 -6.15
N GLU A 8 5.25 -4.68 -5.55
CA GLU A 8 4.05 -5.54 -5.48
C GLU A 8 2.80 -4.80 -4.99
N HIS A 9 2.93 -3.84 -4.05
CA HIS A 9 1.77 -3.07 -3.59
C HIS A 9 1.19 -2.17 -4.68
N LEU A 10 2.05 -1.59 -5.53
CA LEU A 10 1.60 -0.78 -6.66
C LEU A 10 1.08 -1.64 -7.80
N GLU A 11 1.67 -2.82 -8.03
CA GLU A 11 1.16 -3.77 -9.03
C GLU A 11 -0.22 -4.31 -8.64
N ASN A 12 -0.43 -4.68 -7.38
CA ASN A 12 -1.74 -5.11 -6.88
C ASN A 12 -2.79 -3.99 -7.02
N LEU A 13 -2.38 -2.73 -6.79
CA LEU A 13 -3.24 -1.58 -7.00
C LEU A 13 -3.61 -1.40 -8.48
N LYS A 14 -2.66 -1.57 -9.41
CA LYS A 14 -2.93 -1.55 -10.86
C LYS A 14 -3.87 -2.68 -11.28
N GLN A 15 -3.64 -3.89 -10.78
CA GLN A 15 -4.48 -5.06 -11.08
C GLN A 15 -5.92 -4.87 -10.59
N ARG A 16 -6.13 -4.16 -9.49
CA ARG A 16 -7.46 -3.85 -8.96
C ARG A 16 -8.20 -2.79 -9.78
N PHE A 17 -7.47 -1.82 -10.34
CA PHE A 17 -8.06 -0.72 -11.12
C PHE A 17 -7.44 -0.63 -12.52
N PRO A 18 -7.57 -1.67 -13.37
CA PRO A 18 -6.87 -1.72 -14.66
C PRO A 18 -7.31 -0.60 -15.59
N GLU A 19 -8.59 -0.23 -15.59
CA GLU A 19 -9.14 0.87 -16.41
C GLU A 19 -8.64 2.25 -16.00
N LEU A 20 -8.26 2.44 -14.73
CA LEU A 20 -7.81 3.72 -14.20
C LEU A 20 -6.28 3.81 -14.20
N LEU A 21 -5.59 2.71 -13.92
CA LEU A 21 -4.16 2.68 -13.60
C LEU A 21 -3.33 1.82 -14.56
N GLY A 22 -3.94 1.06 -15.48
CA GLY A 22 -3.23 0.11 -16.36
C GLY A 22 -2.04 0.74 -17.10
N GLU A 23 -2.25 1.92 -17.68
CA GLU A 23 -1.23 2.67 -18.43
C GLU A 23 -0.28 3.49 -17.54
N CYS A 24 -0.53 3.57 -16.23
CA CYS A 24 0.32 4.33 -15.32
C CYS A 24 1.64 3.59 -15.06
N GLU A 25 2.75 4.29 -15.24
CA GLU A 25 4.09 3.72 -15.07
C GLU A 25 4.47 3.61 -13.59
N ILE A 26 5.00 2.44 -13.21
CA ILE A 26 5.68 2.22 -11.93
C ILE A 26 7.18 2.36 -12.18
N ARG A 27 7.84 3.20 -11.38
CA ARG A 27 9.29 3.41 -11.40
C ARG A 27 9.90 3.13 -10.04
N GLU A 28 11.12 2.59 -10.06
CA GLU A 28 11.95 2.38 -8.88
C GLU A 28 13.01 3.47 -8.72
N PHE A 29 13.24 3.86 -7.48
CA PHE A 29 14.18 4.90 -7.06
C PHE A 29 14.97 4.37 -5.87
N GLN A 30 16.01 3.60 -6.18
CA GLN A 30 16.91 2.97 -5.21
C GLN A 30 17.51 4.03 -4.26
N GLY A 31 17.65 3.68 -2.97
CA GLY A 31 18.19 4.56 -1.94
C GLY A 31 17.24 5.65 -1.43
N SER A 32 15.97 5.67 -1.86
CA SER A 32 14.96 6.58 -1.30
C SER A 32 14.06 5.90 -0.27
N ASP A 33 13.50 6.70 0.66
CA ASP A 33 12.61 6.19 1.72
C ASP A 33 11.45 5.34 1.19
N TYR A 34 10.94 5.66 -0.01
CA TYR A 34 9.94 4.87 -0.72
C TYR A 34 10.46 4.58 -2.12
N ALA A 35 11.02 3.38 -2.28
CA ALA A 35 11.68 2.96 -3.49
C ALA A 35 10.75 2.91 -4.71
N CYS A 36 9.45 2.67 -4.54
CA CYS A 36 8.54 2.47 -5.66
C CYS A 36 7.55 3.63 -5.78
N ARG A 37 7.31 4.10 -7.00
CA ARG A 37 6.36 5.20 -7.27
C ARG A 37 5.54 4.91 -8.52
N ILE A 38 4.25 5.22 -8.46
CA ILE A 38 3.36 5.24 -9.62
C ILE A 38 2.92 6.68 -9.90
N PHE A 39 3.02 7.08 -11.18
CA PHE A 39 2.64 8.42 -11.63
C PHE A 39 1.22 8.38 -12.18
N VAL A 40 0.30 9.02 -11.45
CA VAL A 40 -1.14 9.00 -11.71
C VAL A 40 -1.66 10.43 -11.75
N PRO A 41 -2.49 10.83 -12.74
CA PRO A 41 -3.20 12.10 -12.73
C PRO A 41 -4.04 12.25 -11.46
N LYS A 42 -4.11 13.47 -10.90
CA LYS A 42 -4.86 13.70 -9.64
C LYS A 42 -6.33 13.31 -9.76
N SER A 43 -6.98 13.61 -10.89
CA SER A 43 -8.38 13.25 -11.15
C SER A 43 -8.61 11.74 -11.14
N VAL A 44 -7.70 10.96 -11.71
CA VAL A 44 -7.73 9.50 -11.69
C VAL A 44 -7.52 8.98 -10.26
N TRP A 45 -6.54 9.54 -9.54
CA TRP A 45 -6.27 9.15 -8.16
C TRP A 45 -7.46 9.39 -7.23
N VAL A 46 -8.19 10.50 -7.40
CA VAL A 46 -9.42 10.78 -6.63
C VAL A 46 -10.44 9.66 -6.78
N ARG A 47 -10.69 9.18 -8.00
CA ARG A 47 -11.63 8.08 -8.27
C ARG A 47 -11.20 6.77 -7.62
N VAL A 48 -9.90 6.47 -7.64
CA VAL A 48 -9.35 5.28 -6.97
C VAL A 48 -9.55 5.36 -5.46
N VAL A 49 -9.22 6.51 -4.85
CA VAL A 49 -9.37 6.70 -3.40
C VAL A 49 -10.83 6.66 -2.97
N GLU A 50 -11.74 7.22 -3.76
CA GLU A 50 -13.19 7.15 -3.50
C GLU A 50 -13.66 5.70 -3.36
N GLN A 51 -13.31 4.83 -4.32
CA GLN A 51 -13.68 3.41 -4.28
C GLN A 51 -13.04 2.69 -3.09
N LEU A 52 -11.74 2.89 -2.87
CA LEU A 52 -11.04 2.29 -1.72
C LEU A 52 -11.63 2.72 -0.38
N ALA A 53 -12.05 3.98 -0.26
CA ALA A 53 -12.64 4.51 0.97
C ALA A 53 -14.02 3.90 1.25
N GLN A 54 -14.83 3.66 0.21
CA GLN A 54 -16.14 3.01 0.34
C GLN A 54 -16.03 1.54 0.75
N GLU A 55 -14.96 0.86 0.34
CA GLU A 55 -14.76 -0.58 0.56
C GLU A 55 -13.94 -0.90 1.82
N THR A 56 -13.27 0.08 2.42
CA THR A 56 -12.44 -0.16 3.60
C THR A 56 -13.30 -0.46 4.82
N ASP A 57 -13.22 -1.69 5.31
CA ASP A 57 -14.07 -2.23 6.38
C ASP A 57 -13.29 -2.86 7.54
N TYR A 58 -12.01 -2.49 7.70
CA TYR A 58 -11.14 -3.05 8.73
C TYR A 58 -10.75 -2.06 9.83
N ASP A 59 -10.71 -2.56 11.06
CA ASP A 59 -10.24 -1.80 12.22
C ASP A 59 -8.72 -1.89 12.42
N ASN A 60 -8.09 -2.97 11.91
CA ASN A 60 -6.68 -3.27 12.16
C ASN A 60 -5.97 -3.72 10.88
N PHE A 61 -5.28 -2.77 10.25
CA PHE A 61 -4.58 -3.00 8.99
C PHE A 61 -3.53 -4.12 9.03
N LYS A 62 -2.74 -4.24 10.11
CA LYS A 62 -1.67 -5.26 10.21
C LYS A 62 -2.26 -6.67 10.25
N SER A 63 -3.38 -6.86 10.95
CA SER A 63 -4.13 -8.11 10.95
C SER A 63 -4.74 -8.42 9.58
N GLU A 64 -5.24 -7.41 8.86
CA GLU A 64 -5.75 -7.60 7.49
C GLU A 64 -4.66 -7.98 6.49
N VAL A 65 -3.45 -7.42 6.61
CA VAL A 65 -2.31 -7.83 5.80
C VAL A 65 -2.02 -9.32 6.01
N ALA A 66 -2.00 -9.79 7.27
CA ALA A 66 -1.81 -11.21 7.58
C ALA A 66 -2.91 -12.08 6.93
N ARG A 67 -4.16 -11.63 7.02
CA ARG A 67 -5.35 -12.35 6.51
C ARG A 67 -5.35 -12.47 4.99
N HIS A 68 -5.05 -11.38 4.27
CA HIS A 68 -5.18 -11.33 2.81
C HIS A 68 -3.91 -11.69 2.05
N GLN A 69 -2.73 -11.34 2.58
CA GLN A 69 -1.46 -11.59 1.89
C GLN A 69 -0.77 -12.89 2.36
N GLY A 70 -1.22 -13.47 3.47
CA GLY A 70 -0.73 -14.76 3.98
C GLY A 70 0.80 -14.84 4.08
N SER A 71 1.39 -15.93 3.59
CA SER A 71 2.84 -16.13 3.65
C SER A 71 3.64 -15.11 2.83
N LYS A 72 3.09 -14.60 1.72
CA LYS A 72 3.74 -13.59 0.87
C LYS A 72 3.86 -12.24 1.58
N GLY A 73 2.85 -11.87 2.37
CA GLY A 73 2.84 -10.61 3.13
C GLY A 73 3.57 -10.66 4.48
N ARG A 74 4.10 -11.82 4.90
CA ARG A 74 4.67 -12.00 6.25
C ARG A 74 5.79 -11.01 6.56
N GLY A 75 6.66 -10.71 5.59
CA GLY A 75 7.73 -9.75 5.78
C GLY A 75 7.21 -8.33 6.04
N TYR A 76 6.15 -7.94 5.32
CA TYR A 76 5.51 -6.64 5.47
C TYR A 76 4.72 -6.53 6.77
N GLU A 77 3.93 -7.55 7.10
CA GLU A 77 3.18 -7.66 8.35
C GLU A 77 4.09 -7.57 9.58
N HIS A 78 5.20 -8.32 9.61
CA HIS A 78 6.14 -8.28 10.71
C HIS A 78 6.76 -6.89 10.89
N ALA A 79 7.07 -6.21 9.79
CA ALA A 79 7.57 -4.83 9.85
C ALA A 79 6.53 -3.87 10.43
N LEU A 80 5.25 -4.00 10.05
CA LEU A 80 4.16 -3.21 10.61
C LEU A 80 4.01 -3.45 12.13
N HIS A 81 4.10 -4.71 12.58
CA HIS A 81 4.04 -5.05 13.99
C HIS A 81 5.21 -4.45 14.80
N LYS A 82 6.43 -4.47 14.27
CA LYS A 82 7.60 -3.84 14.92
C LYS A 82 7.44 -2.34 15.08
N VAL A 83 6.99 -1.64 14.04
CA VAL A 83 6.77 -0.17 14.12
C VAL A 83 5.66 0.14 15.11
N TRP A 84 4.56 -0.62 15.06
CA TRP A 84 3.47 -0.48 16.04
C TRP A 84 3.96 -0.68 17.47
N GLU A 85 4.80 -1.69 17.73
CA GLU A 85 5.34 -1.95 19.06
C GLU A 85 6.15 -0.76 19.60
N VAL A 86 7.01 -0.15 18.76
CA VAL A 86 7.78 1.04 19.14
C VAL A 86 6.85 2.17 19.58
N MET A 87 5.81 2.47 18.79
CA MET A 87 4.85 3.54 19.11
C MET A 87 3.96 3.17 20.31
N TYR A 88 3.60 1.90 20.44
CA TYR A 88 2.79 1.40 21.55
C TYR A 88 3.50 1.61 22.89
N ARG A 89 4.83 1.45 22.94
CA ARG A 89 5.63 1.72 24.15
C ARG A 89 5.65 3.21 24.55
N LEU A 90 5.37 4.15 23.64
CA LEU A 90 5.31 5.58 23.98
C LEU A 90 4.03 5.97 24.74
N GLN A 91 2.95 5.23 24.54
CA GLN A 91 1.64 5.47 25.15
C GLN A 91 1.37 4.54 26.34
N LYS A 92 2.43 4.00 26.93
CA LYS A 92 2.38 3.10 28.09
C LYS A 92 3.11 3.67 29.28
#